data_AF-A0A4Q3MFD6-F1
#
_entry.id   AF-A0A4Q3MFD6-F1
#
_cell.length_a   1.000
_cell.length_b   1.000
_cell.length_c   1.000
_cell.angle_alpha   90.00
_cell.angle_beta   90.00
_cell.angle_gamma   90.00
#
_symmetry.space_group_name_H-M   'P 1'
#
loop_
_entity.id
_entity.type
_entity.pdbx_description
1 polymer ?
#
loop_
_entity_poly.entity_id
_entity_poly.type
_entity_poly.pdbx_seq_one_letter_code
_entity_poly.pdbx_strand_id
1 'polypeptide(L)'
;MSKNTKQTSPRVASVAGRTLSSGSSSSIQRSLAGSALRQAGTPAQTGARTEDRASRALDNSRSSTVTRTLAGSVVSQSNKSR
;
A
#
# COMPACT_ATOMS: atom_id res chain seq x y z
N MET A 1 12.14 17.53 -6.41
CA MET A 1 11.21 16.45 -5.98
C MET A 1 11.55 16.11 -4.54
N SER A 2 10.69 16.47 -3.59
CA SER A 2 10.89 16.17 -2.16
C SER A 2 10.99 14.65 -1.98
N LYS A 3 12.13 14.18 -1.47
CA LYS A 3 12.39 12.74 -1.27
C LYS A 3 11.42 12.23 -0.20
N ASN A 4 10.54 11.28 -0.55
CA ASN A 4 9.81 10.55 0.46
C ASN A 4 10.78 9.58 1.13
N THR A 5 11.20 9.90 2.36
CA THR A 5 12.10 9.05 3.17
C THR A 5 11.35 7.93 3.87
N LYS A 6 10.01 7.97 3.86
CA LYS A 6 9.20 6.89 4.37
C LYS A 6 9.24 5.76 3.34
N GLN A 7 9.76 4.60 3.77
CA GLN A 7 9.75 3.38 2.99
C GLN A 7 8.87 2.29 3.63
N THR A 8 8.18 1.55 2.77
CA THR A 8 7.48 0.33 3.17
C THR A 8 8.49 -0.69 3.70
N SER A 9 8.23 -1.23 4.89
CA SER A 9 9.13 -2.18 5.54
C SER A 9 9.33 -3.45 4.69
N PRO A 10 10.51 -4.12 4.76
CA PRO A 10 10.78 -5.33 3.98
C PRO A 10 9.74 -6.45 4.14
N ARG A 11 9.16 -6.57 5.35
CA ARG A 11 8.07 -7.51 5.63
C ARG A 11 6.80 -7.19 4.83
N VAL A 12 6.40 -5.92 4.80
CA VAL A 12 5.21 -5.49 4.05
C VAL A 12 5.46 -5.56 2.54
N ALA A 13 6.67 -5.24 2.09
CA ALA A 13 7.09 -5.43 0.70
C ALA A 13 7.00 -6.92 0.28
N SER A 14 7.45 -7.84 1.15
CA SER A 14 7.32 -9.28 0.92
C SER A 14 5.85 -9.74 0.84
N VAL A 15 5.00 -9.23 1.74
CA VAL A 15 3.55 -9.52 1.73
C VAL A 15 2.90 -8.96 0.46
N ALA A 16 3.28 -7.76 0.04
CA ALA A 16 2.82 -7.15 -1.19
C ALA A 16 3.26 -7.97 -2.43
N GLY A 17 4.50 -8.45 -2.46
CA GLY A 17 4.99 -9.34 -3.52
C GLY A 17 4.19 -10.64 -3.61
N ARG A 18 3.92 -11.28 -2.46
CA ARG A 18 3.06 -12.48 -2.39
C ARG A 18 1.62 -12.19 -2.84
N THR A 19 1.09 -11.01 -2.51
CA THR A 19 -0.25 -10.58 -2.91
C THR A 19 -0.34 -10.36 -4.42
N LEU A 20 0.69 -9.80 -5.05
CA LEU A 20 0.74 -9.67 -6.52
C LEU A 20 0.90 -11.03 -7.21
N SER A 21 1.66 -11.95 -6.62
CA SER A 21 1.86 -13.31 -7.13
C SER A 21 0.63 -14.21 -6.96
N SER A 22 -0.27 -13.88 -6.03
CA SER A 22 -1.48 -14.66 -5.77
C SER A 22 -2.57 -14.45 -6.82
N GLY A 23 -3.02 -15.55 -7.43
CA GLY A 23 -4.13 -15.57 -8.38
C GLY A 23 -5.48 -15.17 -7.76
N SER A 24 -5.64 -15.37 -6.44
CA SER A 24 -6.89 -15.08 -5.70
C SER A 24 -6.96 -13.66 -5.15
N SER A 25 -5.95 -12.83 -5.38
CA SER A 25 -5.93 -11.47 -4.85
C SER A 25 -6.84 -10.53 -5.65
N SER A 26 -7.68 -9.79 -4.94
CA SER A 26 -8.59 -8.80 -5.52
C SER A 26 -7.83 -7.66 -6.22
N SER A 27 -8.50 -6.98 -7.13
CA SER A 27 -7.96 -5.80 -7.82
C SER A 27 -7.51 -4.70 -6.85
N ILE A 28 -8.21 -4.55 -5.72
CA ILE A 28 -7.85 -3.60 -4.64
C ILE A 28 -6.56 -4.06 -3.97
N GLN A 29 -6.45 -5.33 -3.56
CA GLN A 29 -5.24 -5.88 -2.97
C GLN A 29 -4.02 -5.72 -3.87
N ARG A 30 -4.16 -6.00 -5.16
CA ARG A 30 -3.08 -5.82 -6.14
C ARG A 30 -2.68 -4.35 -6.29
N SER A 31 -3.65 -3.43 -6.32
CA SER A 31 -3.38 -1.99 -6.40
C SER A 31 -2.62 -1.47 -5.18
N LEU A 32 -3.03 -1.91 -3.98
CA LEU A 32 -2.39 -1.55 -2.71
C LEU A 32 -0.99 -2.16 -2.60
N ALA A 33 -0.86 -3.44 -2.93
CA ALA A 33 0.42 -4.15 -2.93
C ALA A 33 1.43 -3.53 -3.91
N GLY A 34 0.99 -3.20 -5.13
CA GLY A 34 1.84 -2.53 -6.11
C GLY A 34 2.31 -1.16 -5.63
N SER A 35 1.43 -0.39 -4.98
CA SER A 35 1.80 0.91 -4.42
C SER A 35 2.76 0.79 -3.24
N ALA A 36 2.56 -0.18 -2.35
CA ALA A 36 3.45 -0.47 -1.24
C ALA A 36 4.84 -0.94 -1.71
N LEU A 37 4.91 -1.82 -2.71
CA LEU A 37 6.19 -2.27 -3.30
C LEU A 37 6.94 -1.14 -3.98
N ARG A 38 6.23 -0.31 -4.74
CA ARG A 38 6.84 0.83 -5.43
C ARG A 38 7.45 1.82 -4.43
N GLN A 39 6.81 2.02 -3.28
CA GLN A 39 7.33 2.83 -2.17
C GLN A 39 8.44 2.14 -1.35
N ALA A 40 8.53 0.80 -1.38
CA ALA A 40 9.61 0.08 -0.70
C ALA A 40 10.98 0.32 -1.36
N GLY A 41 11.01 0.41 -2.70
CA GLY A 41 12.26 0.51 -3.47
C GLY A 41 12.53 1.88 -4.09
N THR A 42 11.59 2.83 -4.05
CA THR A 42 11.74 4.12 -4.74
C THR A 42 11.14 5.26 -3.91
N PRO A 43 11.59 6.51 -4.12
CA PRO A 43 10.95 7.71 -3.53
C PRO A 43 9.60 8.05 -4.20
N ALA A 44 8.98 7.10 -4.91
CA ALA A 44 7.69 7.31 -5.56
C ALA A 44 6.59 7.54 -4.53
N GLN A 45 5.68 8.45 -4.85
CA GLN A 45 4.58 8.80 -3.98
C GLN A 45 3.31 8.02 -4.36
N THR A 46 2.53 7.62 -3.37
CA THR A 46 1.17 7.12 -3.59
C THR A 46 0.30 8.24 -4.16
N GLY A 47 -0.48 7.95 -5.20
CA GLY A 47 -1.48 8.90 -5.70
C GLY A 47 -2.69 8.97 -4.76
N ALA A 48 -3.33 10.14 -4.69
CA ALA A 48 -4.51 10.38 -3.84
C ALA A 48 -5.63 9.32 -4.01
N ARG A 49 -5.84 8.81 -5.23
CA ARG A 49 -6.82 7.75 -5.51
C ARG A 49 -6.49 6.42 -4.81
N THR A 50 -5.21 6.07 -4.70
CA THR A 50 -4.79 4.83 -4.02
C THR A 50 -4.79 5.00 -2.51
N GLU A 51 -4.48 6.20 -2.01
CA GLU A 51 -4.67 6.57 -0.60
C GLU A 51 -6.14 6.47 -0.19
N ASP A 52 -7.06 7.07 -0.95
CA ASP A 52 -8.49 7.02 -0.66
C ASP A 52 -9.02 5.58 -0.63
N ARG A 53 -8.57 4.73 -1.57
CA ARG A 53 -8.87 3.29 -1.56
C ARG A 53 -8.27 2.57 -0.34
N ALA A 54 -7.06 2.94 0.08
CA ALA A 54 -6.41 2.37 1.25
C ALA A 54 -7.16 2.77 2.53
N SER A 55 -7.54 4.04 2.68
CA SER A 55 -8.36 4.52 3.81
C SER A 55 -9.68 3.78 3.89
N ARG A 56 -10.43 3.67 2.77
CA ARG A 56 -11.67 2.88 2.74
C ARG A 56 -11.46 1.40 3.08
N ALA A 57 -10.33 0.83 2.68
CA ALA A 57 -10.01 -0.55 3.01
C ALA A 57 -9.68 -0.74 4.50
N LEU A 58 -9.11 0.27 5.17
CA LEU A 58 -8.91 0.28 6.62
C LEU A 58 -10.23 0.42 7.36
N ASP A 59 -11.11 1.30 6.91
CA ASP A 59 -12.43 1.55 7.53
C ASP A 59 -13.40 0.36 7.35
N ASN A 60 -13.19 -0.47 6.32
CA ASN A 60 -14.04 -1.61 6.07
C ASN A 60 -13.72 -2.81 6.99
N SER A 61 -14.68 -3.16 7.84
CA SER A 61 -14.60 -4.31 8.77
C SER A 61 -14.50 -5.67 8.06
N ARG A 62 -14.92 -5.77 6.79
CA ARG A 62 -14.81 -6.97 5.95
C ARG A 62 -13.46 -7.12 5.24
N SER A 63 -12.61 -6.10 5.27
CA SER A 63 -11.26 -6.19 4.70
C SER A 63 -10.43 -7.23 5.45
N SER A 64 -9.80 -8.12 4.70
CA SER A 64 -8.86 -9.10 5.25
C SER A 64 -7.69 -8.39 5.94
N THR A 65 -7.09 -9.05 6.95
CA THR A 65 -5.94 -8.54 7.69
C THR A 65 -4.81 -8.09 6.76
N VAL A 66 -4.50 -8.88 5.73
CA VAL A 66 -3.48 -8.53 4.71
C VAL A 66 -3.81 -7.23 4.01
N THR A 67 -5.06 -7.03 3.59
CA THR A 67 -5.50 -5.80 2.92
C THR A 67 -5.35 -4.59 3.84
N ARG A 68 -5.72 -4.71 5.12
CA ARG A 68 -5.52 -3.63 6.10
C ARG A 68 -4.05 -3.35 6.35
N THR A 69 -3.20 -4.37 6.45
CA THR A 69 -1.75 -4.18 6.62
C THR A 69 -1.14 -3.43 5.43
N LEU A 70 -1.50 -3.83 4.20
CA LEU A 70 -1.04 -3.15 2.99
C LEU A 70 -1.57 -1.71 2.93
N ALA A 71 -2.86 -1.53 3.19
CA ALA A 71 -3.49 -0.20 3.19
C ALA A 71 -2.89 0.72 4.26
N GLY A 72 -2.69 0.22 5.48
CA GLY A 72 -2.06 0.94 6.58
C GLY A 72 -0.64 1.36 6.25
N SER A 73 0.12 0.50 5.56
CA SER A 73 1.43 0.89 5.06
C SER A 73 1.31 1.98 4.00
N VAL A 74 0.45 1.83 2.99
CA VAL A 74 0.26 2.86 1.95
C VAL A 74 -0.13 4.23 2.53
N VAL A 75 -1.04 4.27 3.52
CA VAL A 75 -1.48 5.52 4.19
C VAL A 75 -0.43 6.06 5.17
N SER A 76 0.37 5.21 5.82
CA SER A 76 1.42 5.70 6.73
C SER A 76 2.60 6.32 5.97
N GLN A 77 2.76 5.91 4.72
CA GLN A 77 3.84 6.29 3.83
C GLN A 77 3.43 7.44 2.89
N SER A 78 2.14 7.78 2.84
CA SER A 78 1.67 8.97 2.13
C SER A 78 2.23 10.24 2.76
N ASN A 79 2.63 11.17 1.90
CA ASN A 79 3.09 12.47 2.34
C ASN A 79 1.87 13.35 2.64
N LYS A 80 1.59 13.56 3.93
CA LYS A 80 0.48 14.42 4.40
C LYS A 80 0.66 15.89 4.02
N SER A 81 1.87 16.33 3.71
CA SER A 81 2.20 17.73 3.38
C SER A 81 2.02 18.06 1.89
N ARG A 82 1.07 17.41 1.21
CA ARG A 82 0.72 17.77 -0.18
C ARG A 82 -0.09 19.06 -0.24
#